data_AF-A0A174N9V3-F1
#
_entry.id   AF-A0A174N9V3-F1
#
_cell.length_a   1.000
_cell.length_b   1.000
_cell.length_c   1.000
_cell.angle_alpha   90.00
_cell.angle_beta   90.00
_cell.angle_gamma   90.00
#
_symmetry.space_group_name_H-M   'P 1'
#
loop_
_entity.id
_entity.type
_entity.pdbx_description
1 polymer ?
#
loop_
_entity_poly.entity_id
_entity_poly.type
_entity_poly.pdbx_seq_one_letter_code
_entity_poly.pdbx_strand_id
1 'polypeptide(L)'
;MTGGKRYGRYVDDFINSHRYIDCNSAVCRNCHEMNIHIIRGLLLDCTSLVKSLFTAETFSFEECMALKQKYDIAGVWFDSSRIEDSRNAPPLSFGCNFSREQMTGIVACANAYHLFCVSTLRIEDMEALFACKENFCIRVNNIRHVAVLFDALLENTFILPHWQSVLDKGRFLLSKDGTRYVTASSLSSALSAARNNITSANLGIRKAISRLKI
;
A
#
# COMPACT_ATOMS: atom_id res chain seq x y z
N MET A 1 34.91 7.81 10.46
CA MET A 1 33.49 8.16 10.26
C MET A 1 33.28 8.44 8.78
N THR A 2 32.75 7.50 8.02
CA THR A 2 32.51 7.69 6.57
C THR A 2 31.20 8.46 6.39
N GLY A 3 31.30 9.80 6.44
CA GLY A 3 30.17 10.73 6.27
C GLY A 3 29.69 10.83 4.82
N GLY A 4 29.11 9.75 4.30
CA GLY A 4 28.50 9.72 2.96
C GLY A 4 27.03 10.14 2.98
N LYS A 5 26.59 10.85 1.93
CA LYS A 5 25.18 11.18 1.70
C LYS A 5 24.37 9.89 1.50
N ARG A 6 23.24 9.75 2.19
CA ARG A 6 22.34 8.60 2.00
C ARG A 6 21.89 8.51 0.54
N TYR A 7 21.88 7.30 -0.04
CA TYR A 7 21.50 7.09 -1.45
C TYR A 7 20.14 7.70 -1.80
N GLY A 8 19.11 7.52 -0.97
CA GLY A 8 17.81 8.15 -1.19
C GLY A 8 17.87 9.69 -1.23
N ARG A 9 18.69 10.31 -0.38
CA ARG A 9 18.92 11.78 -0.42
C ARG A 9 19.70 12.21 -1.66
N TYR A 10 20.58 11.37 -2.18
CA TYR A 10 21.23 11.61 -3.47
C TYR A 10 20.20 11.58 -4.61
N VAL A 11 19.32 10.57 -4.64
CA VAL A 11 18.27 10.43 -5.66
C VAL A 11 17.32 11.64 -5.61
N ASP A 12 16.85 12.02 -4.42
CA ASP A 12 15.98 13.19 -4.26
C ASP A 12 16.65 14.47 -4.80
N ASP A 13 17.91 14.71 -4.44
CA ASP A 13 18.61 15.91 -4.88
C ASP A 13 18.89 15.89 -6.39
N PHE A 14 19.20 14.72 -6.97
CA PHE A 14 19.38 14.56 -8.42
C PHE A 14 18.08 14.88 -9.17
N ILE A 15 16.94 14.33 -8.75
CA ILE A 15 15.65 14.59 -9.41
C ILE A 15 15.25 16.05 -9.27
N ASN A 16 15.46 16.64 -8.10
CA ASN A 16 15.13 18.05 -7.86
C ASN A 16 16.04 19.00 -8.66
N SER A 17 17.35 18.71 -8.77
CA SER A 17 18.28 19.56 -9.51
C SER A 17 18.04 19.53 -11.02
N HIS A 18 17.40 18.48 -11.54
CA HIS A 18 17.08 18.34 -12.96
C HIS A 18 15.60 18.57 -13.25
N ARG A 19 14.81 19.09 -12.30
CA ARG A 19 13.36 19.27 -12.49
C ARG A 19 13.03 20.30 -13.57
N TYR A 20 13.77 21.40 -13.61
CA TYR A 20 13.50 22.49 -14.53
C TYR A 20 14.53 22.52 -15.65
N ILE A 21 14.07 22.77 -16.86
CA ILE A 21 14.90 23.02 -18.03
C ILE A 21 14.57 24.39 -18.62
N ASP A 22 15.59 25.01 -19.20
CA ASP A 22 15.45 26.27 -19.93
C ASP A 22 14.91 25.99 -21.35
N CYS A 23 13.63 25.59 -21.41
CA CYS A 23 12.94 25.28 -22.65
C CYS A 23 11.48 25.76 -22.57
N ASN A 24 11.06 26.58 -23.54
CA ASN A 24 9.71 27.16 -23.59
C ASN A 24 8.70 26.32 -24.40
N SER A 25 9.16 25.27 -25.09
CA SER A 25 8.28 24.36 -25.82
C SER A 25 7.57 23.39 -24.87
N ALA A 26 6.24 23.33 -24.91
CA ALA A 26 5.46 22.39 -24.10
C ALA A 26 5.85 20.93 -24.38
N VAL A 27 6.12 20.58 -25.64
CA VAL A 27 6.56 19.23 -26.03
C VAL A 27 7.89 18.86 -25.38
N CYS A 28 8.83 19.81 -25.39
CA CYS A 28 10.15 19.67 -24.77
C CYS A 28 10.01 19.45 -23.25
N ARG A 29 9.21 20.26 -22.57
CA ARG A 29 8.97 20.13 -21.11
C ARG A 29 8.30 18.81 -20.76
N ASN A 30 7.32 18.37 -21.55
CA ASN A 30 6.65 17.08 -21.34
C ASN A 30 7.61 15.90 -21.54
N CYS A 31 8.44 15.96 -22.58
CA CYS A 31 9.47 14.94 -22.83
C CYS A 31 10.48 14.88 -21.69
N HIS A 32 10.90 16.04 -21.20
CA HIS A 32 11.79 16.15 -20.05
C HIS A 32 11.20 15.57 -18.77
N GLU A 33 9.96 15.93 -18.44
CA GLU A 33 9.24 15.37 -17.29
C GLU A 33 9.10 13.85 -17.38
N MET A 34 8.79 13.32 -18.57
CA MET A 34 8.76 11.88 -18.82
C MET A 34 10.12 11.24 -18.57
N ASN A 35 11.20 11.83 -19.08
CA ASN A 35 12.56 11.32 -18.87
C ASN A 35 12.96 11.34 -17.39
N ILE A 36 12.67 12.43 -16.67
CA ILE A 36 12.91 12.54 -15.23
C ILE A 36 12.15 11.47 -14.45
N HIS A 37 10.91 11.18 -14.86
CA HIS A 37 10.12 10.11 -14.24
C HIS A 37 10.73 8.73 -14.46
N ILE A 38 11.19 8.43 -15.68
CA ILE A 38 11.88 7.18 -16.00
C ILE A 38 13.17 7.04 -15.18
N ILE A 39 13.99 8.10 -15.11
CA ILE A 39 15.22 8.10 -14.33
C ILE A 39 14.91 7.89 -12.84
N ARG A 40 13.86 8.52 -12.31
CA ARG A 40 13.42 8.30 -10.93
C ARG A 40 13.08 6.82 -10.68
N GLY A 41 12.32 6.21 -11.57
CA GLY A 41 11.99 4.79 -11.52
C GLY A 41 13.25 3.93 -11.53
N LEU A 42 14.18 4.17 -12.47
CA LEU A 42 15.45 3.46 -12.54
C LEU A 42 16.28 3.57 -11.25
N LEU A 43 16.41 4.79 -10.71
CA LEU A 43 17.18 5.04 -9.49
C LEU A 43 16.55 4.39 -8.24
N LEU A 44 15.24 4.17 -8.22
CA LEU A 44 14.55 3.59 -7.07
C LEU A 44 14.33 2.08 -7.23
N ASP A 45 13.73 1.67 -8.34
CA ASP A 45 13.27 0.30 -8.58
C ASP A 45 14.42 -0.61 -9.03
N CYS A 46 15.43 -0.06 -9.71
CA CYS A 46 16.62 -0.79 -10.17
C CYS A 46 17.88 -0.45 -9.36
N THR A 47 17.73 -0.12 -8.07
CA THR A 47 18.82 0.39 -7.20
C THR A 47 20.11 -0.45 -7.25
N SER A 48 20.02 -1.78 -7.21
CA SER A 48 21.19 -2.66 -7.22
C SER A 48 21.99 -2.56 -8.52
N LEU A 49 21.29 -2.56 -9.66
CA LEU A 49 21.87 -2.45 -10.99
C LEU A 49 22.45 -1.05 -11.24
N VAL A 50 21.75 0.00 -10.80
CA VAL A 50 22.26 1.38 -10.87
C VAL A 50 23.52 1.53 -10.03
N LYS A 51 23.56 0.98 -8.82
CA LYS A 51 24.76 1.02 -7.97
C LYS A 51 25.94 0.32 -8.64
N SER A 52 25.74 -0.84 -9.26
CA SER A 52 26.82 -1.52 -9.99
C SER A 52 27.36 -0.69 -11.15
N LEU A 53 26.49 0.02 -11.86
CA LEU A 53 26.88 0.90 -12.96
C LEU A 53 27.67 2.12 -12.46
N PHE A 54 27.26 2.73 -11.33
CA PHE A 54 28.00 3.87 -10.75
C PHE A 54 29.35 3.50 -10.18
N THR A 55 29.58 2.22 -9.86
CA THR A 55 30.88 1.72 -9.42
C THR A 55 31.75 1.17 -10.55
N ALA A 56 31.21 1.06 -11.77
CA ALA A 56 31.98 0.64 -12.93
C ALA A 56 32.96 1.75 -13.35
N GLU A 57 34.14 1.37 -13.87
CA GLU A 57 35.14 2.34 -14.35
C GLU A 57 34.65 3.16 -15.55
N THR A 58 33.72 2.59 -16.32
CA THR A 58 33.12 3.21 -17.51
C THR A 58 31.62 2.97 -17.49
N PHE A 59 30.85 3.95 -17.97
CA PHE A 59 29.42 3.84 -18.20
C PHE A 59 29.10 4.28 -19.62
N SER A 60 28.66 3.34 -20.47
CA SER A 60 28.38 3.59 -21.89
C SER A 60 26.92 3.96 -22.14
N PHE A 61 26.65 4.58 -23.28
CA PHE A 61 25.29 4.89 -23.71
C PHE A 61 24.47 3.61 -23.97
N GLU A 62 25.10 2.58 -24.52
CA GLU A 62 24.48 1.27 -24.77
C GLU A 62 24.06 0.60 -23.46
N GLU A 63 24.88 0.69 -22.41
CA GLU A 63 24.54 0.18 -21.07
C GLU A 63 23.34 0.93 -20.47
N CYS A 64 23.27 2.26 -20.66
CA CYS A 64 22.13 3.08 -20.27
C CYS A 64 20.86 2.65 -21.03
N MET A 65 20.95 2.44 -22.34
CA MET A 65 19.83 2.00 -23.16
C MET A 65 19.36 0.58 -22.80
N ALA A 66 20.29 -0.33 -22.49
CA ALA A 66 19.98 -1.66 -22.00
C ALA A 66 19.28 -1.62 -20.63
N LEU A 67 19.71 -0.72 -19.74
CA LEU A 67 19.06 -0.49 -18.45
C LEU A 67 17.62 0.02 -18.62
N LYS A 68 17.42 1.02 -19.49
CA LYS A 68 16.09 1.55 -19.82
C LYS A 68 15.21 0.46 -20.44
N GLN A 69 15.73 -0.31 -21.40
CA GLN A 69 15.00 -1.39 -22.04
C GLN A 69 14.58 -2.48 -21.04
N LYS A 70 15.45 -2.83 -20.10
CA LYS A 70 15.10 -3.75 -19.00
C LYS A 70 13.96 -3.21 -18.14
N TYR A 71 13.99 -1.92 -17.80
CA TYR A 71 12.92 -1.27 -17.05
C TYR A 71 11.59 -1.25 -17.82
N ASP A 72 11.62 -0.93 -19.12
CA ASP A 72 10.43 -0.86 -19.97
C ASP A 72 9.78 -2.25 -20.20
N ILE A 73 10.59 -3.31 -20.35
CA ILE A 73 10.12 -4.69 -20.59
C ILE A 73 9.69 -5.37 -19.28
N ALA A 74 10.23 -4.95 -18.14
CA ALA A 74 9.98 -5.56 -16.84
C ALA A 74 8.59 -5.25 -16.24
N GLY A 75 7.55 -5.13 -17.08
CA GLY A 75 6.15 -4.93 -16.69
C GLY A 75 5.53 -6.02 -15.80
N VAL A 76 6.33 -7.00 -15.34
CA VAL A 76 5.93 -8.07 -14.39
C VAL A 76 7.05 -8.45 -13.40
N TRP A 77 8.30 -7.97 -13.54
CA TRP A 77 9.44 -8.48 -12.75
C TRP A 77 9.92 -7.53 -11.64
N PHE A 78 9.44 -6.28 -11.62
CA PHE A 78 9.64 -5.36 -10.49
C PHE A 78 8.37 -5.14 -9.65
N ASP A 79 7.39 -6.04 -9.72
CA ASP A 79 6.47 -6.17 -8.59
C ASP A 79 7.19 -6.93 -7.47
N SER A 80 7.34 -6.26 -6.33
CA SER A 80 7.60 -6.88 -5.03
C SER A 80 9.00 -7.47 -4.77
N SER A 81 10.07 -6.80 -5.22
CA SER A 81 11.26 -6.71 -4.36
C SER A 81 11.59 -5.26 -4.00
N ARG A 82 10.55 -4.57 -3.52
CA ARG A 82 10.75 -3.87 -2.25
C ARG A 82 11.11 -4.91 -1.18
N ILE A 83 12.32 -5.44 -1.24
CA ILE A 83 13.12 -5.51 -0.03
C ILE A 83 13.46 -4.03 0.24
N GLU A 84 12.43 -3.28 0.67
CA GLU A 84 12.65 -2.19 1.60
C GLU A 84 13.53 -2.84 2.66
N ASP A 85 14.78 -2.39 2.73
CA ASP A 85 15.67 -2.67 3.84
C ASP A 85 14.80 -2.52 5.10
N SER A 86 14.37 -3.66 5.67
CA SER A 86 13.16 -3.76 6.52
C SER A 86 13.40 -3.19 7.92
N ARG A 87 14.35 -2.27 8.02
CA ARG A 87 14.86 -1.67 9.23
C ARG A 87 14.54 -0.18 9.32
N ASN A 88 13.92 0.43 8.30
CA ASN A 88 13.62 1.87 8.30
C ASN A 88 12.26 2.30 7.70
N ALA A 89 11.43 1.39 7.20
CA ALA A 89 10.03 1.73 6.96
C ALA A 89 9.32 1.75 8.33
N PRO A 90 8.51 2.78 8.65
CA PRO A 90 7.67 2.75 9.84
C PRO A 90 6.87 1.45 9.83
N PRO A 91 6.76 0.73 10.96
CA PRO A 91 5.99 -0.50 11.02
C PRO A 91 4.58 -0.25 10.52
N LEU A 92 4.03 -1.21 9.76
CA LEU A 92 2.64 -1.17 9.33
C LEU A 92 1.76 -0.95 10.57
N SER A 93 0.92 0.07 10.51
CA SER A 93 0.08 0.42 11.64
C SER A 93 -1.19 1.10 11.14
N PHE A 94 -2.31 0.68 11.70
CA PHE A 94 -3.59 1.36 11.59
C PHE A 94 -3.68 2.59 12.50
N GLY A 95 -2.72 2.80 13.42
CA GLY A 95 -2.76 3.86 14.42
C GLY A 95 -3.92 3.74 15.41
N CYS A 96 -4.47 2.53 15.57
CA CYS A 96 -5.58 2.26 16.46
C CYS A 96 -5.12 1.89 17.87
N ASN A 97 -5.94 2.23 18.85
CA ASN A 97 -5.80 1.78 20.24
C ASN A 97 -7.19 1.38 20.77
N PHE A 98 -7.65 0.20 20.38
CA PHE A 98 -8.98 -0.29 20.74
C PHE A 98 -9.02 -0.80 22.18
N SER A 99 -10.07 -0.45 22.93
CA SER A 99 -10.40 -1.14 24.18
C SER A 99 -10.90 -2.56 23.91
N ARG A 100 -10.96 -3.40 24.95
CA ARG A 100 -11.49 -4.76 24.83
C ARG A 100 -12.96 -4.78 24.42
N GLU A 101 -13.74 -3.83 24.93
CA GLU A 101 -15.15 -3.64 24.58
C GLU A 101 -15.30 -3.24 23.11
N GLN A 102 -14.46 -2.33 22.62
CA GLN A 102 -14.46 -1.92 21.22
C GLN A 102 -14.08 -3.09 20.31
N MET A 103 -13.03 -3.85 20.65
CA MET A 103 -12.64 -5.05 19.91
C MET A 103 -13.76 -6.10 19.88
N THR A 104 -14.43 -6.32 21.02
CA THR A 104 -15.58 -7.22 21.11
C THR A 104 -16.72 -6.78 20.20
N GLY A 105 -17.03 -5.47 20.16
CA GLY A 105 -18.05 -4.92 19.28
C GLY A 105 -17.69 -5.00 17.80
N ILE A 106 -16.42 -4.84 17.43
CA ILE A 106 -15.93 -5.04 16.06
C ILE A 106 -16.11 -6.50 15.64
N VAL A 107 -15.70 -7.45 16.49
CA VAL A 107 -15.85 -8.89 16.23
C VAL A 107 -17.31 -9.29 16.08
N ALA A 108 -18.18 -8.78 16.97
CA ALA A 108 -19.62 -9.01 16.90
C ALA A 108 -20.21 -8.48 15.58
N CYS A 109 -19.82 -7.27 15.16
CA CYS A 109 -20.22 -6.70 13.88
C CYS A 109 -19.73 -7.55 12.70
N ALA A 110 -18.47 -7.97 12.71
CA ALA A 110 -17.88 -8.75 11.62
C ALA A 110 -18.56 -10.13 11.47
N ASN A 111 -18.91 -10.78 12.58
CA ASN A 111 -19.68 -12.02 12.60
C ASN A 111 -21.11 -11.81 12.10
N ALA A 112 -21.82 -10.78 12.61
CA ALA A 112 -23.22 -10.51 12.26
C ALA A 112 -23.43 -10.23 10.75
N TYR A 113 -22.44 -9.64 10.08
CA TYR A 113 -22.50 -9.33 8.64
C TYR A 113 -21.64 -10.27 7.78
N HIS A 114 -21.15 -11.38 8.35
CA HIS A 114 -20.37 -12.42 7.68
C HIS A 114 -19.22 -11.87 6.82
N LEU A 115 -18.38 -11.01 7.41
CA LEU A 115 -17.29 -10.34 6.69
C LEU A 115 -16.22 -11.33 6.21
N PHE A 116 -15.94 -12.36 7.01
CA PHE A 116 -14.87 -13.33 6.79
C PHE A 116 -15.40 -14.74 6.60
N CYS A 117 -14.62 -15.59 5.92
CA CYS A 117 -14.92 -17.02 5.69
C CYS A 117 -14.53 -17.87 6.91
N VAL A 118 -15.01 -17.51 8.10
CA VAL A 118 -14.82 -18.27 9.33
C VAL A 118 -16.17 -18.46 10.02
N SER A 119 -16.38 -19.63 10.63
CA SER A 119 -17.64 -19.96 11.30
C SER A 119 -17.92 -19.06 12.50
N THR A 120 -16.86 -18.70 13.22
CA THR A 120 -16.90 -17.71 14.30
C THR A 120 -15.55 -17.01 14.33
N LEU A 121 -15.55 -15.72 14.04
CA LEU A 121 -14.37 -14.86 14.14
C LEU A 121 -13.99 -14.68 15.60
N ARG A 122 -12.73 -14.95 15.93
CA ARG A 122 -12.22 -14.80 17.30
C ARG A 122 -11.66 -13.40 17.52
N ILE A 123 -11.58 -13.00 18.78
CA ILE A 123 -11.01 -11.69 19.16
C ILE A 123 -9.53 -11.63 18.76
N GLU A 124 -8.80 -12.72 18.96
CA GLU A 124 -7.37 -12.83 18.69
C GLU A 124 -7.04 -12.65 17.19
N ASP A 125 -7.96 -13.05 16.30
CA ASP A 125 -7.79 -12.87 14.85
C ASP A 125 -7.87 -11.38 14.48
N MET A 126 -8.82 -10.65 15.08
CA MET A 126 -8.96 -9.20 14.85
C MET A 126 -7.84 -8.42 15.54
N GLU A 127 -7.41 -8.83 16.73
CA GLU A 127 -6.23 -8.27 17.39
C GLU A 127 -4.97 -8.47 16.54
N ALA A 128 -4.76 -9.67 15.99
CA ALA A 128 -3.64 -9.94 15.08
C ALA A 128 -3.70 -9.09 13.81
N LEU A 129 -4.90 -8.90 13.23
CA LEU A 129 -5.11 -8.02 12.09
C LEU A 129 -4.73 -6.57 12.40
N PHE A 130 -5.27 -6.00 13.48
CA PHE A 130 -5.06 -4.59 13.83
C PHE A 130 -3.66 -4.32 14.41
N ALA A 131 -3.02 -5.32 15.02
CA ALA A 131 -1.62 -5.27 15.43
C ALA A 131 -0.63 -5.46 14.26
N CYS A 132 -1.13 -5.66 13.04
CA CYS A 132 -0.32 -5.92 11.85
C CYS A 132 0.64 -7.11 12.05
N LYS A 133 0.17 -8.18 12.71
CA LYS A 133 0.99 -9.35 13.07
C LYS A 133 1.56 -10.01 11.82
N GLU A 134 2.87 -10.29 11.85
CA GLU A 134 3.54 -11.00 10.76
C GLU A 134 2.92 -12.38 10.51
N ASN A 135 2.83 -12.77 9.23
CA ASN A 135 2.27 -14.04 8.77
C ASN A 135 0.78 -14.27 9.12
N PHE A 136 0.07 -13.26 9.61
CA PHE A 136 -1.38 -13.33 9.79
C PHE A 136 -2.10 -13.05 8.47
N CYS A 137 -3.08 -13.89 8.12
CA CYS A 137 -4.01 -13.59 7.04
C CYS A 137 -5.39 -14.18 7.34
N ILE A 138 -6.44 -13.52 6.85
CA ILE A 138 -7.81 -13.99 6.99
C ILE A 138 -8.56 -13.91 5.66
N ARG A 139 -9.39 -14.91 5.39
CA ARG A 139 -10.16 -15.02 4.16
C ARG A 139 -11.42 -14.16 4.23
N VAL A 140 -11.62 -13.30 3.25
CA VAL A 140 -12.76 -12.38 3.15
C VAL A 140 -13.93 -13.08 2.45
N ASN A 141 -15.11 -13.05 3.06
CA ASN A 141 -16.35 -13.53 2.44
C ASN A 141 -17.03 -12.43 1.62
N ASN A 142 -17.02 -11.19 2.12
CA ASN A 142 -17.61 -10.05 1.42
C ASN A 142 -16.70 -8.81 1.51
N ILE A 143 -15.97 -8.54 0.43
CA ILE A 143 -15.03 -7.41 0.34
C ILE A 143 -15.71 -6.05 0.51
N ARG A 144 -16.97 -5.91 0.06
CA ARG A 144 -17.72 -4.65 0.23
C ARG A 144 -18.00 -4.39 1.70
N HIS A 145 -18.41 -5.41 2.45
CA HIS A 145 -18.66 -5.27 3.89
C HIS A 145 -17.37 -4.96 4.67
N VAL A 146 -16.26 -5.62 4.32
CA VAL A 146 -14.94 -5.31 4.91
C VAL A 146 -14.54 -3.87 4.61
N ALA A 147 -14.66 -3.42 3.35
CA ALA A 147 -14.34 -2.05 2.99
C ALA A 147 -15.21 -1.03 3.74
N VAL A 148 -16.51 -1.29 3.88
CA VAL A 148 -17.43 -0.43 4.65
C VAL A 148 -17.09 -0.41 6.14
N LEU A 149 -16.67 -1.53 6.74
CA LEU A 149 -16.23 -1.58 8.14
C LEU A 149 -15.03 -0.68 8.38
N PHE A 150 -13.98 -0.80 7.55
CA PHE A 150 -12.77 0.02 7.70
C PHE A 150 -13.03 1.49 7.37
N ASP A 151 -13.89 1.80 6.41
CA ASP A 151 -14.34 3.18 6.14
C ASP A 151 -15.08 3.77 7.35
N ALA A 152 -15.97 2.99 7.98
CA ALA A 152 -16.67 3.42 9.20
C ALA A 152 -15.72 3.61 10.38
N LEU A 153 -14.70 2.76 10.53
CA LEU A 153 -13.67 2.92 11.56
C LEU A 153 -12.87 4.21 11.35
N LEU A 154 -12.53 4.53 10.09
CA LEU A 154 -11.85 5.77 9.73
C LEU A 154 -12.73 7.00 10.00
N GLU A 155 -13.99 6.98 9.58
CA GLU A 155 -14.95 8.07 9.83
C GLU A 155 -15.14 8.37 11.32
N ASN A 156 -15.02 7.35 12.17
CA ASN A 156 -15.10 7.48 13.61
C ASN A 156 -13.73 7.68 14.28
N THR A 157 -12.67 7.98 13.51
CA THR A 157 -11.31 8.29 13.97
C THR A 157 -10.63 7.17 14.76
N PHE A 158 -11.04 5.92 14.56
CA PHE A 158 -10.44 4.76 15.21
C PHE A 158 -9.15 4.28 14.54
N ILE A 159 -8.99 4.57 13.24
CA ILE A 159 -7.85 4.17 12.42
C ILE A 159 -7.38 5.34 11.55
N LEU A 160 -6.16 5.23 11.02
CA LEU A 160 -5.54 6.21 10.13
C LEU A 160 -6.02 6.06 8.67
N PRO A 161 -5.96 7.14 7.85
CA PRO A 161 -6.50 7.15 6.49
C PRO A 161 -5.86 6.14 5.51
N HIS A 162 -4.62 5.71 5.76
CA HIS A 162 -3.88 4.81 4.87
C HIS A 162 -4.20 3.32 5.08
N TRP A 163 -5.31 2.99 5.76
CA TRP A 163 -5.71 1.61 6.09
C TRP A 163 -5.76 0.66 4.89
N GLN A 164 -6.15 1.13 3.69
CA GLN A 164 -6.15 0.33 2.47
C GLN A 164 -4.74 -0.13 2.10
N SER A 165 -3.75 0.78 2.22
CA SER A 165 -2.35 0.47 1.96
C SER A 165 -1.78 -0.45 3.04
N VAL A 166 -2.22 -0.32 4.30
CA VAL A 166 -1.81 -1.22 5.39
C VAL A 166 -2.27 -2.65 5.12
N LEU A 167 -3.53 -2.83 4.73
CA LEU A 167 -4.09 -4.15 4.40
C LEU A 167 -3.39 -4.81 3.22
N ASP A 168 -3.09 -4.01 2.18
CA ASP A 168 -2.43 -4.48 0.96
C ASP A 168 -0.96 -4.88 1.23
N LYS A 169 -0.17 -3.96 1.79
CA LYS A 169 1.25 -4.20 2.10
C LYS A 169 1.45 -5.34 3.09
N GLY A 170 0.56 -5.46 4.08
CA GLY A 170 0.60 -6.53 5.07
C GLY A 170 0.06 -7.86 4.58
N ARG A 171 -0.56 -7.92 3.39
CA ARG A 171 -1.17 -9.13 2.83
C ARG A 171 -2.14 -9.81 3.80
N PHE A 172 -2.87 -9.01 4.59
CA PHE A 172 -3.69 -9.52 5.70
C PHE A 172 -5.01 -10.15 5.24
N LEU A 173 -5.45 -9.89 4.01
CA LEU A 173 -6.74 -10.30 3.49
C LEU A 173 -6.59 -11.18 2.25
N LEU A 174 -7.18 -12.36 2.29
CA LEU A 174 -7.32 -13.26 1.15
C LEU A 174 -8.71 -13.14 0.52
N SER A 175 -8.79 -13.29 -0.79
CA SER A 175 -10.05 -13.37 -1.54
C SER A 175 -10.92 -14.55 -1.09
N LYS A 176 -12.20 -14.55 -1.44
CA LYS A 176 -13.17 -15.58 -1.01
C LYS A 176 -12.77 -17.02 -1.43
N ASP A 177 -12.15 -17.17 -2.58
CA ASP A 177 -11.57 -18.43 -3.06
C ASP A 177 -10.22 -18.76 -2.39
N GLY A 178 -9.60 -17.77 -1.74
CA GLY A 178 -8.33 -17.86 -1.03
C GLY A 178 -7.11 -17.96 -1.93
N THR A 179 -7.24 -17.62 -3.21
CA THR A 179 -6.16 -17.74 -4.20
C THR A 179 -5.33 -16.48 -4.33
N ARG A 180 -5.91 -15.31 -4.04
CA ARG A 180 -5.27 -14.00 -4.23
C ARG A 180 -5.39 -13.15 -2.97
N TYR A 181 -4.42 -12.27 -2.77
CA TYR A 181 -4.53 -11.22 -1.77
C TYR A 181 -5.45 -10.10 -2.26
N VAL A 182 -6.18 -9.53 -1.32
CA VAL A 182 -7.02 -8.34 -1.55
C VAL A 182 -6.11 -7.11 -1.57
N THR A 183 -6.10 -6.40 -2.68
CA THR A 183 -5.27 -5.20 -2.90
C THR A 183 -5.99 -3.92 -2.44
N ALA A 184 -5.23 -2.82 -2.25
CA ALA A 184 -5.80 -1.51 -1.95
C ALA A 184 -6.76 -1.03 -3.06
N SER A 185 -6.45 -1.33 -4.32
CA SER A 185 -7.31 -1.00 -5.47
C SER A 185 -8.63 -1.76 -5.45
N SER A 186 -8.62 -3.03 -5.03
CA SER A 186 -9.84 -3.83 -4.88
C SER A 186 -10.71 -3.33 -3.72
N LEU A 187 -10.12 -2.92 -2.60
CA LEU A 187 -10.81 -2.29 -1.47
C LEU A 187 -11.43 -0.95 -1.86
N SER A 188 -10.69 -0.11 -2.60
CA SER A 188 -11.18 1.18 -3.10
C SER A 188 -12.36 1.00 -4.06
N SER A 189 -12.24 0.07 -5.01
CA SER A 189 -13.34 -0.29 -5.93
C SER A 189 -14.56 -0.82 -5.19
N ALA A 190 -14.36 -1.69 -4.20
CA ALA A 190 -15.44 -2.25 -3.38
C ALA A 190 -16.15 -1.17 -2.55
N LEU A 191 -15.40 -0.22 -1.99
CA LEU A 191 -15.94 0.91 -1.24
C LEU A 191 -16.74 1.86 -2.14
N SER A 192 -16.20 2.20 -3.31
CA SER A 192 -16.89 3.01 -4.31
C SER A 192 -18.22 2.37 -4.72
N ALA A 193 -18.21 1.06 -5.01
CA ALA A 193 -19.44 0.31 -5.30
C ALA A 193 -20.44 0.33 -4.14
N ALA A 194 -19.97 0.21 -2.90
CA ALA A 194 -20.83 0.25 -1.71
C ALA A 194 -21.43 1.65 -1.44
N ARG A 195 -20.73 2.73 -1.83
CA ARG A 195 -21.22 4.11 -1.78
C ARG A 195 -22.25 4.41 -2.87
N ASN A 196 -22.06 3.86 -4.07
CA ASN A 196 -22.99 4.02 -5.18
C ASN A 196 -24.27 3.20 -5.02
N ASN A 197 -24.21 2.07 -4.30
CA ASN A 197 -25.36 1.22 -4.03
C ASN A 197 -25.40 0.85 -2.54
N ILE A 198 -25.99 1.75 -1.75
CA ILE A 198 -26.10 1.60 -0.30
C ILE A 198 -27.13 0.52 0.03
N THR A 199 -26.70 -0.50 0.76
CA THR A 199 -27.57 -1.58 1.26
C THR A 199 -27.88 -1.40 2.75
N SER A 200 -28.92 -2.10 3.23
CA SER A 200 -29.23 -2.17 4.66
C SER A 200 -28.06 -2.73 5.49
N ALA A 201 -27.29 -3.67 4.93
CA ALA A 201 -26.08 -4.19 5.55
C ALA A 201 -25.00 -3.10 5.69
N ASN A 202 -24.78 -2.27 4.65
CA ASN A 202 -23.82 -1.16 4.72
C ASN A 202 -24.17 -0.18 5.85
N LEU A 203 -25.46 0.19 5.96
CA LEU A 203 -25.96 1.07 7.01
C LEU A 203 -25.83 0.42 8.40
N GLY A 204 -26.14 -0.87 8.49
CA GLY A 204 -26.02 -1.65 9.71
C GLY A 204 -24.59 -1.71 10.25
N ILE A 205 -23.61 -1.97 9.38
CA ILE A 205 -22.18 -1.96 9.72
C ILE A 205 -21.75 -0.58 10.23
N ARG A 206 -22.07 0.50 9.49
CA ARG A 206 -21.74 1.87 9.90
C ARG A 206 -22.34 2.24 11.26
N LYS A 207 -23.59 1.86 11.50
CA LYS A 207 -24.29 2.08 12.76
C LYS A 207 -23.70 1.27 13.92
N ALA A 208 -23.24 0.05 13.66
CA ALA A 208 -22.58 -0.77 14.68
C ALA A 208 -21.25 -0.13 15.10
N ILE A 209 -20.45 0.36 14.15
CA ILE A 209 -19.17 1.03 14.44
C ILE A 209 -19.37 2.39 15.12
N SER A 210 -20.35 3.20 14.71
CA SER A 210 -20.57 4.50 15.35
C SER A 210 -20.96 4.40 16.82
N ARG A 211 -21.61 3.30 17.24
CA ARG A 211 -21.95 3.01 18.64
C ARG A 211 -20.75 2.62 19.51
N LEU A 212 -19.58 2.38 18.92
CA LEU A 212 -18.33 2.13 19.66
C LEU A 212 -17.72 3.40 20.22
N LYS A 213 -18.18 4.57 19.76
CA LYS A 213 -17.77 5.88 20.24
C LYS A 213 -18.58 6.18 21.50
N ILE A 214 -17.99 5.87 22.66
CA ILE A 214 -18.53 6.20 23.98
C ILE A 214 -18.39 7.70 24.21
#